data_AF-A0A967BT75-F1
#
_entry.id   AF-A0A967BT75-F1
#
_cell.length_a   1.000
_cell.length_b   1.000
_cell.length_c   1.000
_cell.angle_alpha   90.00
_cell.angle_beta   90.00
_cell.angle_gamma   90.00
#
_symmetry.space_group_name_H-M   'P 1'
#
loop_
_entity.id
_entity.type
_entity.pdbx_description
1 polymer ?
#
loop_
_entity_poly.entity_id
_entity_poly.type
_entity_poly.pdbx_seq_one_letter_code
_entity_poly.pdbx_strand_id
1 'polypeptide(L)'
;MNKPETQVLARPFFSTVDGVPPFVLEEAAQAAALRGVPLARILHTEFHVPRELLLQALAKYYGCPAIKYDERLPIPPELLTDLPGDRLAESGWFPVIKGADGTVQIAAVDPSDPAVLAEVQEILGPGKYTFLVALPDDVQWFIQDFLHAKVGKLIGTERTGLAFWRNNMAQWRTRLACYRTDMAKARTALAFVRMGLSFSAISRALLNSERFHVPPVLSYAVLVIGVIIIFCALPVYRRVRGSRLTPPRHQTLVEVTAATLLFLEDFHNLEHTGEEKPSLKATMLARLGDFLANYCTILYPVPASLERTHLARERNVLAAQRTIAACYRTIYARARTGLAFIRTGIASLGVGIGLVSYFGLSFYSIFDVILILSGLLMIIDGLLWYMPVRKEQAELPRTRSAVLGS
;
A
#
# COMPACT_ATOMS: atom_id res chain seq x y z
N MET A 1 23.72 0.64 41.81
CA MET A 1 24.21 -0.15 42.97
C MET A 1 24.35 -1.58 42.47
N ASN A 2 25.57 -2.08 42.30
CA ASN A 2 25.82 -3.44 41.77
C ASN A 2 25.15 -4.46 42.70
N LYS A 3 24.13 -5.19 42.22
CA LYS A 3 23.52 -6.31 42.95
C LYS A 3 24.60 -7.39 43.12
N PRO A 4 25.03 -7.72 44.36
CA PRO A 4 26.08 -8.71 44.62
C PRO A 4 25.56 -10.16 44.63
N GLU A 5 24.34 -10.42 44.15
CA GLU A 5 23.66 -11.72 44.32
C GLU A 5 23.68 -12.64 43.09
N THR A 6 24.17 -12.17 41.93
CA THR A 6 24.27 -12.98 40.71
C THR A 6 25.21 -14.19 40.87
N GLN A 7 26.10 -14.18 41.87
CA GLN A 7 26.99 -15.30 42.20
C GLN A 7 26.31 -16.45 42.96
N VAL A 8 25.19 -16.20 43.65
CA VAL A 8 24.52 -17.23 44.49
C VAL A 8 23.46 -18.01 43.70
N LEU A 9 22.88 -17.41 42.65
CA LEU A 9 21.87 -18.03 41.79
C LEU A 9 22.41 -19.05 40.78
N ALA A 10 23.73 -19.13 40.60
CA ALA A 10 24.33 -20.03 39.61
C ALA A 10 24.11 -21.51 39.97
N ARG A 11 24.23 -21.89 41.25
CA ARG A 11 24.41 -23.29 41.65
C ARG A 11 23.22 -24.25 41.44
N PRO A 12 21.94 -23.88 41.69
CA PRO A 12 20.85 -24.83 41.53
C PRO A 12 20.30 -24.86 40.09
N PHE A 13 20.54 -23.84 39.26
CA PHE A 13 20.15 -23.82 37.83
C PHE A 13 20.94 -24.82 36.97
N PHE A 14 22.18 -25.16 37.38
CA PHE A 14 23.09 -26.06 36.67
C PHE A 14 22.55 -27.48 36.46
N SER A 15 21.62 -27.95 37.31
CA SER A 15 21.14 -29.34 37.27
C SER A 15 19.91 -29.57 36.39
N THR A 16 19.28 -28.50 35.91
CA THR A 16 17.92 -28.53 35.36
C THR A 16 17.82 -28.35 33.85
N VAL A 17 18.91 -27.99 33.17
CA VAL A 17 18.92 -27.85 31.69
C VAL A 17 19.19 -29.21 31.06
N ASP A 18 18.13 -29.97 30.84
CA ASP A 18 18.18 -31.30 30.22
C ASP A 18 18.85 -31.22 28.82
N GLY A 19 19.95 -31.96 28.63
CA GLY A 19 20.62 -32.11 27.33
C GLY A 19 21.83 -31.20 27.06
N VAL A 20 22.26 -30.35 27.99
CA VAL A 20 23.48 -29.53 27.86
C VAL A 20 24.64 -30.16 28.67
N PRO A 21 25.83 -30.37 28.08
CA PRO A 21 26.98 -30.91 28.81
C PRO A 21 27.40 -30.01 29.99
N PRO A 22 27.81 -30.58 31.14
CA PRO A 22 28.17 -29.80 32.33
C PRO A 22 29.33 -28.81 32.09
N PHE A 23 30.29 -29.19 31.23
CA PHE A 23 31.39 -28.30 30.83
C PHE A 23 30.92 -27.00 30.15
N VAL A 24 29.90 -27.09 29.29
CA VAL A 24 29.33 -25.94 28.57
C VAL A 24 28.61 -25.00 29.55
N LEU A 25 27.94 -25.56 30.56
CA LEU A 25 27.26 -24.77 31.60
C LEU A 25 28.25 -24.01 32.48
N GLU A 26 29.38 -24.63 32.84
CA GLU A 26 30.45 -23.97 33.60
C GLU A 26 31.11 -22.83 32.81
N GLU A 27 31.42 -23.08 31.53
CA GLU A 27 32.00 -22.06 30.64
C GLU A 27 31.04 -20.88 30.44
N ALA A 28 29.76 -21.15 30.20
CA ALA A 28 28.74 -20.11 30.08
C ALA A 28 28.54 -19.32 31.38
N ALA A 29 28.62 -19.98 32.54
CA ALA A 29 28.51 -19.31 33.84
C ALA A 29 29.72 -18.42 34.15
N GLN A 30 30.92 -18.84 33.78
CA GLN A 30 32.12 -18.01 33.89
C GLN A 30 32.00 -16.78 32.97
N ALA A 31 31.58 -16.97 31.72
CA ALA A 31 31.35 -15.86 30.79
C ALA A 31 30.26 -14.90 31.29
N ALA A 32 29.19 -15.41 31.90
CA ALA A 32 28.10 -14.62 32.49
C ALA A 32 28.59 -13.76 33.65
N ALA A 33 29.36 -14.37 34.56
CA ALA A 33 29.93 -13.68 35.71
C ALA A 33 30.93 -12.59 35.29
N LEU A 34 31.78 -12.86 34.30
CA LEU A 34 32.76 -11.89 33.78
C LEU A 34 32.10 -10.70 33.09
N ARG A 35 31.01 -10.93 32.35
CA ARG A 35 30.34 -9.90 31.53
C ARG A 35 29.18 -9.21 32.24
N GLY A 36 28.73 -9.71 33.39
CA GLY A 36 27.57 -9.19 34.11
C GLY A 36 26.26 -9.38 33.35
N VAL A 37 26.19 -10.37 32.46
CA VAL A 37 25.04 -10.66 31.60
C VAL A 37 24.32 -11.91 32.13
N PRO A 38 22.98 -12.01 32.06
CA PRO A 38 22.26 -13.20 32.49
C PRO A 38 22.74 -14.47 31.79
N LEU A 39 22.95 -15.56 32.55
CA LEU A 39 23.42 -16.84 32.04
C LEU A 39 22.56 -17.38 30.89
N ALA A 40 21.23 -17.27 31.01
CA ALA A 40 20.30 -17.70 29.98
C ALA A 40 20.54 -17.01 28.61
N ARG A 41 20.99 -15.76 28.62
CA ARG A 41 21.30 -15.01 27.40
C ARG A 41 22.57 -15.54 26.72
N ILE A 42 23.61 -15.84 27.48
CA ILE A 42 24.86 -16.41 26.95
C ILE A 42 24.63 -17.83 26.40
N LEU A 43 23.88 -18.65 27.13
CA LEU A 43 23.48 -19.99 26.65
C LEU A 43 22.71 -19.91 25.33
N HIS A 44 21.84 -18.91 25.17
CA HIS A 44 21.09 -18.72 23.93
C HIS A 44 21.94 -18.17 22.78
N THR A 45 22.76 -17.14 23.02
CA THR A 45 23.48 -16.40 21.96
C THR A 45 24.78 -17.07 21.53
N GLU A 46 25.57 -17.59 22.47
CA GLU A 46 26.89 -18.18 22.16
C GLU A 46 26.78 -19.69 21.96
N PHE A 47 26.05 -20.36 22.84
CA PHE A 47 25.91 -21.83 22.81
C PHE A 47 24.67 -22.32 22.06
N HIS A 48 23.89 -21.41 21.47
CA HIS A 48 22.74 -21.71 20.60
C HIS A 48 21.70 -22.63 21.26
N VAL A 49 21.60 -22.60 22.59
CA VAL A 49 20.63 -23.40 23.33
C VAL A 49 19.21 -22.91 22.98
N PRO A 50 18.30 -23.83 22.59
CA PRO A 50 16.91 -23.49 22.31
C PRO A 50 16.24 -22.81 23.50
N ARG A 51 15.51 -21.72 23.25
CA ARG A 51 14.81 -20.95 24.29
C ARG A 51 13.79 -21.76 25.07
N GLU A 52 13.17 -22.74 24.43
CA GLU A 52 12.16 -23.61 25.05
C GLU A 52 12.77 -24.45 26.16
N LEU A 53 14.00 -24.96 25.98
CA LEU A 53 14.72 -25.69 27.02
C LEU A 53 15.11 -24.77 28.18
N LEU A 54 15.55 -23.54 27.88
CA LEU A 54 15.87 -22.55 28.91
C LEU A 54 14.64 -22.17 29.75
N LEU A 55 13.50 -21.92 29.10
CA LEU A 55 12.24 -21.62 29.80
C LEU A 55 11.74 -22.80 30.64
N GLN A 56 11.87 -24.04 30.15
CA GLN A 56 11.52 -25.23 30.92
C GLN A 56 12.42 -25.40 32.15
N ALA A 57 13.73 -25.17 32.02
CA ALA A 57 14.66 -25.22 33.14
C ALA A 57 14.35 -24.14 34.18
N LEU A 58 14.07 -22.91 33.73
CA LEU A 58 13.67 -21.80 34.60
C LEU A 58 12.34 -22.09 35.32
N ALA A 59 11.35 -22.66 34.62
CA ALA A 59 10.07 -23.04 35.22
C ALA A 59 10.24 -24.09 36.33
N LYS A 60 11.08 -25.10 36.10
CA LYS A 60 11.43 -26.11 37.10
C LYS A 60 12.15 -25.49 38.31
N TYR A 61 13.11 -24.59 38.06
CA TYR A 61 13.91 -23.95 39.10
C TYR A 61 13.07 -23.05 40.03
N TYR A 62 12.23 -22.19 39.46
CA TYR A 62 11.40 -21.26 40.22
C TYR A 62 10.06 -21.85 40.69
N GLY A 63 9.70 -23.06 40.24
CA GLY A 63 8.41 -23.68 40.56
C GLY A 63 7.19 -22.92 40.00
N CYS A 64 7.36 -22.16 38.91
CA CYS A 64 6.31 -21.35 38.30
C CYS A 64 6.19 -21.62 36.78
N PRO A 65 5.04 -21.35 36.14
CA PRO A 65 4.89 -21.54 34.71
C PRO A 65 5.77 -20.56 33.94
N ALA A 66 6.29 -20.99 32.78
CA ALA A 66 7.04 -20.10 31.89
C ALA A 66 6.11 -19.45 30.84
N ILE A 67 6.44 -18.21 30.46
CA ILE A 67 5.81 -17.53 29.34
C ILE A 67 6.86 -17.09 28.33
N LYS A 68 6.53 -17.30 27.06
CA LYS A 68 7.30 -16.82 25.92
C LYS A 68 6.60 -15.62 25.33
N TYR A 69 7.36 -14.64 24.83
CA TYR A 69 6.77 -13.54 24.09
C TYR A 69 6.04 -14.06 22.85
N ASP A 70 4.76 -13.73 22.74
CA ASP A 70 3.93 -13.94 21.55
C ASP A 70 3.17 -12.65 21.24
N GLU A 71 3.50 -12.05 20.09
CA GLU A 71 2.84 -10.86 19.54
C GLU A 71 1.31 -11.02 19.38
N ARG A 72 0.80 -12.25 19.36
CA ARG A 72 -0.63 -12.53 19.19
C ARG A 72 -1.40 -12.47 20.49
N LEU A 73 -0.72 -12.42 21.64
CA LEU A 73 -1.35 -12.42 22.94
C LEU A 73 -1.94 -11.02 23.22
N PRO A 74 -3.28 -10.86 23.25
CA PRO A 74 -3.87 -9.57 23.52
C PRO A 74 -3.72 -9.24 25.01
N ILE A 75 -2.87 -8.27 25.33
CA ILE A 75 -2.74 -7.77 26.70
C ILE A 75 -3.94 -6.88 27.00
N PRO A 76 -4.71 -7.15 28.08
CA PRO A 76 -5.86 -6.34 28.45
C PRO A 76 -5.49 -4.86 28.62
N PRO A 77 -6.20 -3.92 27.96
CA PRO A 77 -5.83 -2.49 27.99
C PRO A 77 -5.89 -1.90 29.40
N GLU A 78 -6.71 -2.46 30.28
CA GLU A 78 -6.78 -2.07 31.69
C GLU A 78 -5.45 -2.25 32.44
N LEU A 79 -4.65 -3.27 32.07
CA LEU A 79 -3.33 -3.51 32.66
C LEU A 79 -2.27 -2.53 32.15
N LEU A 80 -2.56 -1.86 31.03
CA LEU A 80 -1.64 -0.97 30.33
C LEU A 80 -1.81 0.50 30.72
N THR A 81 -2.94 0.84 31.33
CA THR A 81 -3.24 2.18 31.83
C THR A 81 -2.27 2.58 32.94
N ASP A 82 -1.65 3.76 32.81
CA ASP A 82 -0.76 4.38 33.82
C ASP A 82 0.54 3.62 34.18
N LEU A 83 0.97 2.66 33.36
CA LEU A 83 2.25 1.98 33.53
C LEU A 83 3.44 2.93 33.20
N PRO A 84 4.43 3.09 34.12
CA PRO A 84 5.61 3.93 33.89
C PRO A 84 6.63 3.20 33.01
N GLY A 85 6.55 3.45 31.71
CA GLY A 85 7.37 2.78 30.70
C GLY A 85 8.89 2.86 30.89
N ASP A 86 9.42 4.03 31.27
CA ASP A 86 10.86 4.23 31.47
C ASP A 86 11.39 3.42 32.68
N ARG A 87 10.58 3.26 33.73
CA ARG A 87 10.93 2.45 34.91
C ARG A 87 10.85 0.95 34.62
N LEU A 88 9.86 0.51 33.85
CA LEU A 88 9.64 -0.90 33.52
C LEU A 88 10.80 -1.52 32.75
N ALA A 89 11.48 -0.73 31.91
CA ALA A 89 12.64 -1.19 31.14
C ALA A 89 13.80 -1.66 32.04
N GLU A 90 13.92 -1.12 33.26
CA GLU A 90 14.97 -1.46 34.21
C GLU A 90 14.53 -2.51 35.24
N SER A 91 13.23 -2.63 35.50
CA SER A 91 12.70 -3.49 36.56
C SER A 91 12.56 -4.97 36.20
N GLY A 92 12.54 -5.30 34.90
CA GLY A 92 12.57 -6.70 34.44
C GLY A 92 11.28 -7.49 34.69
N TRP A 93 10.13 -6.80 34.70
CA TRP A 93 8.81 -7.44 34.74
C TRP A 93 7.78 -6.74 33.85
N PHE A 94 6.70 -7.45 33.48
CA PHE A 94 5.61 -6.91 32.68
C PHE A 94 4.27 -7.66 32.91
N PRO A 95 3.13 -6.97 33.06
CA PRO A 95 1.83 -7.63 33.23
C PRO A 95 1.25 -8.10 31.89
N VAL A 96 0.86 -9.38 31.79
CA VAL A 96 0.55 -10.00 30.50
C VAL A 96 -0.92 -10.42 30.34
N ILE A 97 -1.51 -11.02 31.38
CA ILE A 97 -2.88 -11.59 31.32
C ILE A 97 -3.66 -11.20 32.58
N LYS A 98 -4.94 -10.87 32.42
CA LYS A 98 -5.90 -10.72 33.53
C LYS A 98 -6.92 -11.86 33.46
N GLY A 99 -6.92 -12.75 34.45
CA GLY A 99 -7.90 -13.82 34.56
C GLY A 99 -9.29 -13.28 34.92
N ALA A 100 -10.35 -14.03 34.58
CA ALA A 100 -11.73 -13.68 34.91
C ALA A 100 -11.96 -13.50 36.43
N ASP A 101 -11.15 -14.18 37.25
CA ASP A 101 -11.19 -14.14 38.70
C ASP A 101 -10.48 -12.91 39.31
N GLY A 102 -9.96 -12.02 38.47
CA GLY A 102 -9.22 -10.82 38.88
C GLY A 102 -7.72 -11.05 39.17
N THR A 103 -7.22 -12.29 39.00
CA THR A 103 -5.78 -12.59 39.13
C THR A 103 -5.00 -12.06 37.93
N VAL A 104 -3.95 -11.28 38.17
CA VAL A 104 -3.06 -10.75 37.12
C VAL A 104 -1.82 -11.63 37.01
N GLN A 105 -1.52 -12.09 35.79
CA GLN A 105 -0.32 -12.86 35.49
C GLN A 105 0.79 -11.91 35.01
N ILE A 106 1.95 -12.03 35.63
CA ILE A 106 3.09 -11.12 35.44
C ILE A 106 4.28 -11.91 34.89
N ALA A 107 4.78 -11.54 33.73
CA ALA A 107 6.04 -12.02 33.22
C ALA A 107 7.18 -11.34 33.99
N ALA A 108 8.06 -12.12 34.62
CA ALA A 108 9.21 -11.60 35.35
C ALA A 108 10.47 -12.38 34.96
N VAL A 109 11.60 -11.67 34.88
CA VAL A 109 12.92 -12.31 34.70
C VAL A 109 13.30 -13.12 35.93
N ASP A 110 13.06 -12.55 37.11
CA ASP A 110 13.27 -13.22 38.40
C ASP A 110 11.99 -13.16 39.25
N PRO A 111 11.12 -14.19 39.19
CA PRO A 111 9.89 -14.26 39.97
C PRO A 111 10.08 -14.26 41.50
N SER A 112 11.29 -14.57 41.99
CA SER A 112 11.56 -14.68 43.43
C SER A 112 12.10 -13.40 44.05
N ASP A 113 12.35 -12.35 43.24
CA ASP A 113 12.90 -11.10 43.74
C ASP A 113 11.82 -10.31 44.53
N PRO A 114 12.02 -10.06 45.84
CA PRO A 114 11.07 -9.28 46.63
C PRO A 114 10.93 -7.83 46.16
N ALA A 115 11.94 -7.27 45.47
CA ALA A 115 11.87 -5.92 44.92
C ALA A 115 10.85 -5.82 43.78
N VAL A 116 10.81 -6.84 42.90
CA VAL A 116 9.84 -6.93 41.79
C VAL A 116 8.43 -7.02 42.34
N LEU A 117 8.21 -7.82 43.39
CA LEU A 117 6.90 -7.93 44.03
C LEU A 117 6.43 -6.63 44.68
N ALA A 118 7.33 -5.91 45.35
CA ALA A 118 7.00 -4.61 45.97
C ALA A 118 6.62 -3.56 44.91
N GLU A 119 7.36 -3.48 43.81
CA GLU A 119 7.09 -2.53 42.73
C GLU A 119 5.79 -2.87 41.98
N VAL A 120 5.52 -4.16 41.75
CA VAL A 120 4.24 -4.63 41.20
C VAL A 120 3.06 -4.15 42.07
N GLN A 121 3.18 -4.27 43.40
CA GLN A 121 2.13 -3.83 44.32
C GLN A 121 2.00 -2.30 44.38
N GLU A 122 3.10 -1.56 44.21
CA GLU A 122 3.08 -0.10 44.11
C GLU A 122 2.34 0.36 42.86
N ILE A 123 2.62 -0.25 41.70
CA ILE A 123 2.12 0.20 40.40
C ILE A 123 0.72 -0.34 40.09
N LEU A 124 0.46 -1.63 40.30
CA LEU A 124 -0.81 -2.28 39.98
C LEU A 124 -1.79 -2.31 41.18
N GLY A 125 -1.33 -1.94 42.37
CA GLY A 125 -2.13 -1.91 43.61
C GLY A 125 -2.18 -3.25 44.35
N PRO A 126 -3.02 -3.38 45.40
CA PRO A 126 -3.20 -4.65 46.11
C PRO A 126 -4.10 -5.61 45.30
N GLY A 127 -3.58 -6.78 44.96
CA GLY A 127 -4.29 -7.77 44.12
C GLY A 127 -3.73 -9.19 44.24
N LYS A 128 -4.36 -10.13 43.54
CA LYS A 128 -3.84 -11.50 43.40
C LYS A 128 -2.92 -11.56 42.19
N TYR A 129 -1.66 -11.90 42.42
CA TYR A 129 -0.63 -11.97 41.38
C TYR A 129 -0.16 -13.40 41.17
N THR A 130 0.05 -13.78 39.92
CA THR A 130 0.71 -15.04 39.55
C THR A 130 1.90 -14.72 38.68
N PHE A 131 3.10 -15.05 39.15
CA PHE A 131 4.32 -14.82 38.38
C PHE A 131 4.55 -15.94 37.37
N LEU A 132 4.95 -15.52 36.18
CA LEU A 132 5.36 -16.35 35.06
C LEU A 132 6.83 -16.04 34.76
N VAL A 133 7.68 -17.05 34.70
CA VAL A 133 9.08 -16.82 34.36
C VAL A 133 9.23 -16.56 32.85
N ALA A 134 9.96 -15.51 32.50
CA ALA A 134 10.24 -15.14 31.12
C ALA A 134 11.73 -14.84 30.95
N LEU A 135 12.26 -14.99 29.73
CA LEU A 135 13.63 -14.59 29.46
C LEU A 135 13.76 -13.05 29.51
N PRO A 136 14.95 -12.51 29.83
CA PRO A 136 15.19 -11.06 29.80
C PRO A 136 14.76 -10.41 28.49
N ASP A 137 15.07 -11.05 27.37
CA ASP A 137 14.70 -10.55 26.05
C ASP A 137 13.18 -10.59 25.83
N ASP A 138 12.45 -11.60 26.35
CA ASP A 138 10.99 -11.67 26.25
C ASP A 138 10.30 -10.53 27.01
N VAL A 139 10.75 -10.24 28.24
CA VAL A 139 10.21 -9.14 29.04
C VAL A 139 10.49 -7.79 28.38
N GLN A 140 11.69 -7.59 27.87
CA GLN A 140 12.03 -6.39 27.11
C GLN A 140 11.16 -6.24 25.86
N TRP A 141 10.85 -7.33 25.15
CA TRP A 141 9.94 -7.27 23.99
C TRP A 141 8.50 -6.93 24.38
N PHE A 142 7.99 -7.47 25.49
CA PHE A 142 6.69 -7.04 26.02
C PHE A 142 6.66 -5.53 26.34
N ILE A 143 7.71 -5.03 26.98
CA ILE A 143 7.85 -3.60 27.32
C ILE A 143 7.99 -2.74 26.07
N GLN A 144 8.80 -3.14 25.09
CA GLN A 144 8.98 -2.42 23.83
C GLN A 144 7.69 -2.37 23.02
N ASP A 145 6.96 -3.48 22.92
CA ASP A 145 5.66 -3.52 22.25
C ASP A 145 4.66 -2.58 22.94
N PHE A 146 4.67 -2.52 24.28
CA PHE A 146 3.88 -1.55 25.03
C PHE A 146 4.31 -0.09 24.85
N LEU A 147 5.62 0.20 24.90
CA LEU A 147 6.20 1.54 24.82
C LEU A 147 6.09 2.17 23.43
N HIS A 148 6.25 1.37 22.38
CA HIS A 148 6.26 1.84 21.00
C HIS A 148 4.89 1.73 20.30
N ALA A 149 3.93 0.98 20.86
CA ALA A 149 2.56 0.96 20.37
C ALA A 149 1.73 2.08 21.02
N LYS A 150 1.27 3.06 20.23
CA LYS A 150 0.16 3.92 20.67
C LYS A 150 -1.02 3.02 21.08
N VAL A 151 -1.61 3.28 22.24
CA VAL A 151 -2.82 2.58 22.73
C VAL A 151 -3.87 2.57 21.59
N GLY A 152 -4.15 1.37 21.04
CA GLY A 152 -5.00 1.17 19.85
C GLY A 152 -4.30 0.65 18.58
N LYS A 153 -2.96 0.57 18.55
CA LYS A 153 -2.16 0.03 17.44
C LYS A 153 -1.45 -1.30 17.78
N LEU A 154 -2.15 -2.25 18.42
CA LEU A 154 -1.65 -3.64 18.48
C LEU A 154 -1.40 -4.15 17.05
N ILE A 155 -0.37 -4.98 16.84
CA ILE A 155 -0.01 -5.64 15.55
C ILE A 155 -1.21 -6.22 14.78
N GLY A 156 -2.31 -6.56 15.47
CA GLY A 156 -3.60 -6.92 14.88
C GLY A 156 -4.23 -5.83 13.99
N THR A 157 -4.16 -4.54 14.36
CA THR A 157 -4.66 -3.42 13.54
C THR A 157 -3.75 -3.14 12.35
N GLU A 158 -2.45 -3.38 12.49
CA GLU A 158 -1.51 -3.30 11.37
C GLU A 158 -1.77 -4.38 10.33
N ARG A 159 -2.03 -5.62 10.75
CA ARG A 159 -2.35 -6.72 9.83
C ARG A 159 -3.68 -6.50 9.12
N THR A 160 -4.71 -6.00 9.82
CA THR A 160 -5.98 -5.65 9.18
C THR A 160 -5.85 -4.42 8.27
N GLY A 161 -5.04 -3.45 8.65
CA GLY A 161 -4.68 -2.29 7.84
C GLY A 161 -3.95 -2.67 6.55
N LEU A 162 -2.93 -3.54 6.63
CA LEU A 162 -2.22 -4.07 5.46
C LEU A 162 -3.13 -4.91 4.56
N ALA A 163 -4.03 -5.70 5.14
CA ALA A 163 -5.03 -6.47 4.38
C ALA A 163 -6.01 -5.53 3.66
N PHE A 164 -6.52 -4.51 4.34
CA PHE A 164 -7.35 -3.47 3.76
C PHE A 164 -6.63 -2.74 2.62
N TRP A 165 -5.37 -2.37 2.82
CA TRP A 165 -4.55 -1.70 1.81
C TRP A 165 -4.33 -2.56 0.57
N ARG A 166 -4.01 -3.85 0.75
CA ARG A 166 -3.90 -4.83 -0.34
C ARG A 166 -5.20 -4.99 -1.12
N ASN A 167 -6.34 -5.03 -0.44
CA ASN A 167 -7.65 -5.18 -1.07
C ASN A 167 -7.99 -3.94 -1.91
N ASN A 168 -7.74 -2.74 -1.38
CA ASN A 168 -7.90 -1.49 -2.12
C ASN A 168 -7.01 -1.47 -3.37
N MET A 169 -5.71 -1.80 -3.24
CA MET A 169 -4.80 -1.87 -4.40
C MET A 169 -5.24 -2.90 -5.44
N ALA A 170 -5.78 -4.05 -5.02
CA ALA A 170 -6.33 -5.05 -5.95
C ALA A 170 -7.56 -4.53 -6.69
N GLN A 171 -8.47 -3.86 -5.98
CA GLN A 171 -9.64 -3.23 -6.57
C GLN A 171 -9.24 -2.12 -7.57
N TRP A 172 -8.28 -1.27 -7.20
CA TRP A 172 -7.75 -0.22 -8.06
C TRP A 172 -7.13 -0.80 -9.34
N ARG A 173 -6.30 -1.84 -9.23
CA ARG A 173 -5.70 -2.50 -10.41
C ARG A 173 -6.76 -3.07 -11.35
N THR A 174 -7.82 -3.66 -10.81
CA THR A 174 -8.93 -4.21 -11.59
C THR A 174 -9.71 -3.11 -12.30
N ARG A 175 -10.02 -2.01 -11.60
CA ARG A 175 -10.65 -0.82 -12.20
C ARG A 175 -9.77 -0.23 -13.31
N LEU A 176 -8.47 -0.02 -13.07
CA LEU A 176 -7.52 0.49 -14.07
C LEU A 176 -7.40 -0.41 -15.31
N ALA A 177 -7.50 -1.73 -15.14
CA ALA A 177 -7.55 -2.67 -16.26
C ALA A 177 -8.82 -2.43 -17.11
N CYS A 178 -9.99 -2.39 -16.47
CA CYS A 178 -11.26 -2.08 -17.14
C CYS A 178 -11.19 -0.75 -17.89
N TYR A 179 -10.61 0.27 -17.26
CA TYR A 179 -10.48 1.62 -17.82
C TYR A 179 -9.66 1.62 -19.12
N ARG A 180 -8.54 0.88 -19.12
CA ARG A 180 -7.71 0.72 -20.33
C ARG A 180 -8.45 -0.04 -21.43
N THR A 181 -9.26 -1.04 -21.09
CA THR A 181 -10.08 -1.76 -22.09
C THR A 181 -11.15 -0.85 -22.70
N ASP A 182 -11.79 0.01 -21.91
CA ASP A 182 -12.78 0.96 -22.41
C ASP A 182 -12.14 2.02 -23.31
N MET A 183 -10.98 2.55 -22.94
CA MET A 183 -10.20 3.46 -23.79
C MET A 183 -9.73 2.81 -25.09
N ALA A 184 -9.50 1.49 -25.09
CA ALA A 184 -9.25 0.74 -26.32
C ALA A 184 -10.53 0.66 -27.18
N LYS A 185 -11.67 0.29 -26.59
CA LYS A 185 -12.98 0.24 -27.27
C LYS A 185 -13.40 1.60 -27.85
N ALA A 186 -13.14 2.69 -27.14
CA ALA A 186 -13.41 4.04 -27.64
C ALA A 186 -12.57 4.36 -28.89
N ARG A 187 -11.29 3.97 -28.91
CA ARG A 187 -10.41 4.17 -30.07
C ARG A 187 -10.79 3.29 -31.26
N THR A 188 -11.23 2.05 -31.03
CA THR A 188 -11.72 1.19 -32.11
C THR A 188 -13.02 1.74 -32.68
N ALA A 189 -13.97 2.16 -31.85
CA ALA A 189 -15.19 2.83 -32.30
C ALA A 189 -14.88 4.11 -33.08
N LEU A 190 -13.92 4.92 -32.62
CA LEU A 190 -13.43 6.10 -33.32
C LEU A 190 -12.85 5.76 -34.70
N ALA A 191 -12.11 4.65 -34.83
CA ALA A 191 -11.57 4.22 -36.10
C ALA A 191 -12.68 3.87 -37.11
N PHE A 192 -13.76 3.21 -36.66
CA PHE A 192 -14.93 2.95 -37.49
C PHE A 192 -15.69 4.22 -37.86
N VAL A 193 -15.90 5.14 -36.92
CA VAL A 193 -16.51 6.46 -37.23
C VAL A 193 -15.68 7.19 -38.29
N ARG A 194 -14.34 7.21 -38.14
CA ARG A 194 -13.43 7.80 -39.12
C ARG A 194 -13.59 7.15 -40.50
N MET A 195 -13.66 5.83 -40.56
CA MET A 195 -13.84 5.09 -41.82
C MET A 195 -15.15 5.49 -42.52
N GLY A 196 -16.26 5.57 -41.78
CA GLY A 196 -17.54 5.99 -42.36
C GLY A 196 -17.55 7.45 -42.84
N LEU A 197 -16.87 8.35 -42.12
CA LEU A 197 -16.68 9.73 -42.56
C LEU A 197 -15.83 9.80 -43.83
N SER A 198 -14.78 8.99 -43.94
CA SER A 198 -13.97 8.89 -45.16
C SER A 198 -14.76 8.37 -46.36
N PHE A 199 -15.63 7.37 -46.17
CA PHE A 199 -16.52 6.91 -47.23
C PHE A 199 -17.54 7.97 -47.67
N SER A 200 -18.01 8.79 -46.73
CA SER A 200 -18.87 9.94 -47.07
C SER A 200 -18.13 10.95 -47.95
N ALA A 201 -16.87 11.26 -47.61
CA ALA A 201 -16.02 12.13 -48.42
C ALA A 201 -15.71 11.54 -49.81
N ILE A 202 -15.39 10.24 -49.89
CA ILE A 202 -15.13 9.55 -51.17
C ILE A 202 -16.38 9.52 -52.04
N SER A 203 -17.55 9.21 -51.46
CA SER A 203 -18.82 9.26 -52.19
C SER A 203 -19.07 10.64 -52.79
N ARG A 204 -18.83 11.71 -52.04
CA ARG A 204 -18.95 13.08 -52.55
C ARG A 204 -17.99 13.36 -53.70
N ALA A 205 -16.73 12.93 -53.56
CA ALA A 205 -15.73 13.12 -54.61
C ALA A 205 -16.12 12.38 -55.91
N LEU A 206 -16.66 11.15 -55.80
CA LEU A 206 -17.10 10.35 -56.95
C LEU A 206 -18.35 10.93 -57.63
N LEU A 207 -19.30 11.49 -56.88
CA LEU A 207 -20.52 12.08 -57.44
C LEU A 207 -20.25 13.35 -58.27
N ASN A 208 -19.19 14.09 -57.94
CA ASN A 208 -18.87 15.37 -58.58
C ASN A 208 -17.63 15.31 -59.50
N SER A 209 -16.95 14.16 -59.61
CA SER A 209 -15.79 14.05 -60.48
C SER A 209 -16.19 13.87 -61.95
N GLU A 210 -15.95 14.87 -62.78
CA GLU A 210 -16.19 14.76 -64.24
C GLU A 210 -15.23 13.79 -64.94
N ARG A 211 -14.07 13.51 -64.34
CA ARG A 211 -13.01 12.66 -64.91
C ARG A 211 -13.29 11.16 -64.86
N PHE A 212 -14.13 10.70 -63.95
CA PHE A 212 -14.45 9.28 -63.78
C PHE A 212 -15.96 9.10 -63.87
N HIS A 213 -16.45 8.54 -64.98
CA HIS A 213 -17.87 8.21 -65.14
C HIS A 213 -18.20 6.94 -64.36
N VAL A 214 -18.33 7.09 -63.03
CA VAL A 214 -18.80 6.03 -62.14
C VAL A 214 -20.33 6.08 -62.11
N PRO A 215 -21.04 4.94 -62.25
CA PRO A 215 -22.49 4.95 -62.14
C PRO A 215 -22.91 5.49 -60.77
N PRO A 216 -23.89 6.41 -60.71
CA PRO A 216 -24.27 7.09 -59.47
C PRO A 216 -24.70 6.10 -58.37
N VAL A 217 -25.25 4.94 -58.77
CA VAL A 217 -25.62 3.83 -57.87
C VAL A 217 -24.43 3.39 -56.99
N LEU A 218 -23.23 3.27 -57.55
CA LEU A 218 -22.06 2.84 -56.80
C LEU A 218 -21.63 3.91 -55.79
N SER A 219 -21.67 5.19 -56.18
CA SER A 219 -21.33 6.31 -55.29
C SER A 219 -22.30 6.42 -54.12
N TYR A 220 -23.61 6.19 -54.33
CA TYR A 220 -24.59 6.11 -53.25
C TYR A 220 -24.42 4.85 -52.39
N ALA A 221 -24.02 3.71 -52.96
CA ALA A 221 -23.73 2.51 -52.18
C ALA A 221 -22.57 2.73 -51.19
N VAL A 222 -21.50 3.41 -51.61
CA VAL A 222 -20.38 3.79 -50.73
C VAL A 222 -20.84 4.69 -49.59
N LEU A 223 -21.74 5.65 -49.86
CA LEU A 223 -22.31 6.52 -48.83
C LEU A 223 -23.12 5.74 -47.81
N VAL A 224 -24.02 4.85 -48.28
CA VAL A 224 -24.87 4.03 -47.41
C VAL A 224 -24.02 3.14 -46.51
N ILE A 225 -22.97 2.51 -47.05
CA ILE A 225 -22.02 1.72 -46.26
C ILE A 225 -21.35 2.60 -45.19
N GLY A 226 -20.91 3.81 -45.56
CA GLY A 226 -20.32 4.76 -44.61
C GLY A 226 -21.26 5.13 -43.46
N VAL A 227 -22.53 5.41 -43.78
CA VAL A 227 -23.57 5.74 -42.78
C VAL A 227 -23.86 4.56 -41.86
N ILE A 228 -23.96 3.33 -42.40
CA ILE A 228 -24.18 2.12 -41.61
C ILE A 228 -23.04 1.90 -40.61
N ILE A 229 -21.79 2.08 -41.04
CA ILE A 229 -20.62 1.96 -40.16
C ILE A 229 -20.68 2.98 -39.01
N ILE A 230 -21.02 4.24 -39.30
CA ILE A 230 -21.17 5.29 -38.29
C ILE A 230 -22.29 4.93 -37.30
N PHE A 231 -23.45 4.50 -37.81
CA PHE A 231 -24.60 4.14 -36.99
C PHE A 231 -24.31 2.97 -36.04
N CYS A 232 -23.51 1.99 -36.48
CA CYS A 232 -23.08 0.87 -35.64
C CYS A 232 -22.00 1.27 -34.62
N ALA A 233 -21.07 2.15 -34.99
CA ALA A 233 -19.92 2.52 -34.14
C ALA A 233 -20.25 3.59 -33.09
N LEU A 234 -21.15 4.53 -33.41
CA LEU A 234 -21.47 5.67 -32.55
C LEU A 234 -22.08 5.27 -31.18
N PRO A 235 -22.98 4.27 -31.08
CA PRO A 235 -23.51 3.80 -29.80
C PRO A 235 -22.43 3.22 -28.88
N VAL A 236 -21.47 2.48 -29.44
CA VAL A 236 -20.34 1.90 -28.67
C VAL A 236 -19.52 3.01 -28.04
N TYR A 237 -19.18 4.04 -28.83
CA TYR A 237 -18.46 5.21 -28.32
C TYR A 237 -19.29 6.00 -27.31
N ARG A 238 -20.58 6.27 -27.59
CA ARG A 238 -21.47 7.00 -26.67
C ARG A 238 -21.66 6.28 -25.35
N ARG A 239 -21.75 4.94 -25.34
CA ARG A 239 -21.81 4.13 -24.12
C ARG A 239 -20.54 4.32 -23.28
N VAL A 240 -19.37 4.21 -23.91
CA VAL A 240 -18.09 4.44 -23.21
C VAL A 240 -18.01 5.88 -22.69
N ARG A 241 -18.42 6.87 -23.48
CA ARG A 241 -18.40 8.29 -23.10
C ARG A 241 -19.38 8.60 -21.95
N GLY A 242 -20.60 8.09 -22.03
CA GLY A 242 -21.65 8.26 -21.01
C GLY A 242 -21.24 7.66 -19.66
N SER A 243 -20.61 6.49 -19.66
CA SER A 243 -20.08 5.87 -18.43
C SER A 243 -18.94 6.67 -17.75
N ARG A 244 -18.41 7.73 -18.40
CA ARG A 244 -17.17 8.42 -18.00
C ARG A 244 -17.28 9.93 -17.80
N LEU A 245 -18.27 10.60 -18.39
CA LEU A 245 -18.54 12.03 -18.17
C LEU A 245 -19.50 12.29 -17.00
N THR A 246 -20.16 11.24 -16.50
CA THR A 246 -20.82 11.24 -15.18
C THR A 246 -20.09 10.29 -14.21
N PRO A 247 -18.80 10.51 -13.89
CA PRO A 247 -18.30 9.98 -12.63
C PRO A 247 -18.98 10.80 -11.52
N PRO A 248 -19.52 10.18 -10.45
CA PRO A 248 -19.97 10.96 -9.30
C PRO A 248 -18.80 11.84 -8.84
N ARG A 249 -19.09 13.12 -8.57
CA ARG A 249 -18.19 14.30 -8.48
C ARG A 249 -16.84 14.10 -7.75
N HIS A 250 -16.70 13.04 -6.97
CA HIS A 250 -15.58 12.71 -6.08
C HIS A 250 -14.67 11.56 -6.60
N GLN A 251 -14.97 10.93 -7.73
CA GLN A 251 -14.16 9.83 -8.28
C GLN A 251 -13.07 10.35 -9.23
N THR A 252 -11.93 10.75 -8.68
CA THR A 252 -10.66 10.66 -9.42
C THR A 252 -10.44 9.20 -9.88
N LEU A 253 -9.67 8.98 -10.96
CA LEU A 253 -9.42 7.66 -11.57
C LEU A 253 -9.05 6.56 -10.55
N VAL A 254 -8.54 6.97 -9.39
CA VAL A 254 -8.48 6.18 -8.17
C VAL A 254 -9.15 7.01 -7.07
N GLU A 255 -10.13 6.43 -6.38
CA GLU A 255 -10.67 6.96 -5.11
C GLU A 255 -9.58 6.83 -4.05
N VAL A 256 -8.62 7.76 -4.07
CA VAL A 256 -7.75 7.96 -2.93
C VAL A 256 -8.59 8.73 -1.91
N THR A 257 -9.32 8.00 -1.08
CA THR A 257 -10.09 8.58 0.02
C THR A 257 -9.13 9.24 1.02
N ALA A 258 -9.59 10.27 1.72
CA ALA A 258 -8.81 10.85 2.83
C ALA A 258 -8.39 9.76 3.84
N ALA A 259 -9.24 8.75 4.07
CA ALA A 259 -8.94 7.58 4.87
C ALA A 259 -7.73 6.77 4.36
N THR A 260 -7.56 6.62 3.04
CA THR A 260 -6.37 5.96 2.48
C THR A 260 -5.09 6.77 2.65
N LEU A 261 -5.16 8.10 2.57
CA LEU A 261 -3.99 8.95 2.83
C LEU A 261 -3.62 8.96 4.30
N LEU A 262 -4.60 9.10 5.19
CA LEU A 262 -4.41 8.99 6.64
C LEU A 262 -3.79 7.65 7.02
N PHE A 263 -4.28 6.55 6.43
CA PHE A 263 -3.69 5.24 6.65
C PHE A 263 -2.21 5.19 6.24
N LEU A 264 -1.84 5.73 5.07
CA LEU A 264 -0.44 5.76 4.65
C LEU A 264 0.42 6.64 5.55
N GLU A 265 -0.08 7.83 5.93
CA GLU A 265 0.61 8.77 6.82
C GLU A 265 0.90 8.10 8.17
N ASP A 266 -0.09 7.43 8.76
CA ASP A 266 0.00 6.80 10.07
C ASP A 266 0.77 5.47 10.09
N PHE A 267 0.91 4.81 8.94
CA PHE A 267 1.47 3.45 8.85
C PHE A 267 2.91 3.44 8.30
N HIS A 268 3.27 4.37 7.41
CA HIS A 268 4.59 4.37 6.79
C HIS A 268 5.62 5.26 7.48
N ASN A 269 5.23 6.16 8.39
CA ASN A 269 6.16 7.05 9.11
C ASN A 269 6.42 6.65 10.58
N LEU A 270 6.30 5.36 10.92
CA LEU A 270 6.45 4.89 12.31
C LEU A 270 7.85 5.12 12.92
N GLU A 271 8.91 5.16 12.11
CA GLU A 271 10.31 5.32 12.57
C GLU A 271 10.82 6.78 12.50
N HIS A 272 10.19 7.63 11.69
CA HIS A 272 10.58 9.02 11.47
C HIS A 272 9.50 9.99 11.96
N THR A 273 9.07 9.81 13.21
CA THR A 273 8.24 10.79 13.95
C THR A 273 9.02 12.07 14.20
N GLY A 274 9.20 12.91 13.17
CA GLY A 274 9.92 14.18 13.29
C GLY A 274 10.36 14.82 11.97
N GLU A 275 10.36 14.11 10.85
CA GLU A 275 10.75 14.70 9.57
C GLU A 275 9.65 15.61 8.98
N GLU A 276 10.07 16.71 8.35
CA GLU A 276 9.18 17.66 7.69
C GLU A 276 8.28 16.94 6.68
N LYS A 277 6.97 17.12 6.84
CA LYS A 277 5.97 16.51 5.96
C LYS A 277 6.25 16.96 4.51
N PRO A 278 6.29 16.03 3.53
CA PRO A 278 6.55 16.40 2.15
C PRO A 278 5.50 17.39 1.65
N SER A 279 5.91 18.32 0.79
CA SER A 279 5.03 19.39 0.32
C SER A 279 3.78 18.79 -0.33
N LEU A 280 2.59 19.23 0.13
CA LEU A 280 1.31 18.71 -0.34
C LEU A 280 1.09 19.15 -1.79
N LYS A 281 1.54 18.34 -2.75
CA LYS A 281 1.24 18.53 -4.18
C LYS A 281 -0.27 18.67 -4.39
N ALA A 282 -0.71 19.40 -5.41
CA ALA A 282 -2.12 19.77 -5.53
C ALA A 282 -3.05 18.62 -5.96
N THR A 283 -2.54 17.55 -6.57
CA THR A 283 -3.27 16.34 -6.95
C THR A 283 -3.13 15.24 -5.91
N MET A 284 -4.24 14.54 -5.66
CA MET A 284 -4.31 13.43 -4.70
C MET A 284 -3.39 12.26 -5.08
N LEU A 285 -3.17 12.01 -6.38
CA LEU A 285 -2.26 10.96 -6.84
C LEU A 285 -0.80 11.31 -6.57
N ALA A 286 -0.43 12.58 -6.73
CA ALA A 286 0.92 13.03 -6.43
C ALA A 286 1.20 13.02 -4.92
N ARG A 287 0.23 13.46 -4.08
CA ARG A 287 0.30 13.31 -2.62
C ARG A 287 0.51 11.86 -2.20
N LEU A 288 -0.25 10.93 -2.79
CA LEU A 288 -0.09 9.50 -2.54
C LEU A 288 1.32 9.01 -2.89
N GLY A 289 1.93 9.55 -3.95
CA GLY A 289 3.31 9.27 -4.32
C GLY A 289 4.32 9.79 -3.30
N ASP A 290 4.07 10.95 -2.69
CA ASP A 290 4.97 11.57 -1.71
C ASP A 290 4.97 10.81 -0.37
N PHE A 291 3.84 10.21 0.02
CA PHE A 291 3.76 9.34 1.21
C PHE A 291 4.39 7.96 1.02
N LEU A 292 4.84 7.63 -0.19
CA LEU A 292 5.45 6.36 -0.51
C LEU A 292 6.96 6.48 -0.51
N ALA A 293 7.59 6.14 0.62
CA ALA A 293 9.05 6.24 0.72
C ALA A 293 9.80 5.23 -0.17
N ASN A 294 11.07 5.54 -0.42
CA ASN A 294 11.99 4.74 -1.22
C ASN A 294 12.56 3.59 -0.38
N TYR A 295 11.77 2.53 -0.19
CA TYR A 295 12.22 1.38 0.61
C TYR A 295 12.84 0.29 -0.28
N CYS A 296 14.14 0.05 -0.09
CA CYS A 296 14.85 -1.17 -0.45
C CYS A 296 15.91 -1.34 0.65
N THR A 297 15.53 -1.96 1.77
CA THR A 297 16.41 -2.10 2.92
C THR A 297 16.77 -3.57 3.10
N ILE A 298 18.08 -3.87 3.11
CA ILE A 298 18.57 -5.18 3.53
C ILE A 298 18.60 -5.16 5.06
N LEU A 299 17.88 -6.06 5.72
CA LEU A 299 17.77 -6.07 7.18
C LEU A 299 18.10 -7.44 7.77
N TYR A 300 18.59 -7.39 9.01
CA TYR A 300 18.76 -8.51 9.94
C TYR A 300 17.92 -8.24 11.21
N PRO A 301 16.58 -8.34 11.17
CA PRO A 301 15.74 -7.96 12.30
C PRO A 301 15.82 -8.98 13.43
N VAL A 302 16.10 -8.51 14.63
CA VAL A 302 15.88 -9.26 15.88
C VAL A 302 14.76 -8.54 16.64
N PRO A 303 13.66 -9.20 17.04
CA PRO A 303 13.31 -10.62 16.93
C PRO A 303 12.74 -11.08 15.57
N ALA A 304 12.79 -12.40 15.35
CA ALA A 304 12.27 -13.11 14.17
C ALA A 304 10.77 -12.89 13.86
N SER A 305 10.00 -12.38 14.82
CA SER A 305 8.57 -12.11 14.66
C SER A 305 8.31 -10.79 13.88
N LEU A 306 9.20 -9.80 14.04
CA LEU A 306 9.16 -8.54 13.30
C LEU A 306 9.61 -8.67 11.84
N GLU A 307 10.48 -9.65 11.53
CA GLU A 307 10.93 -9.93 10.15
C GLU A 307 9.75 -10.10 9.19
N ARG A 308 8.74 -10.87 9.60
CA ARG A 308 7.58 -11.17 8.75
C ARG A 308 6.71 -9.93 8.49
N THR A 309 6.53 -9.10 9.52
CA THR A 309 5.74 -7.86 9.42
C THR A 309 6.48 -6.83 8.56
N HIS A 310 7.80 -6.71 8.74
CA HIS A 310 8.65 -5.84 7.94
C HIS A 310 8.63 -6.23 6.45
N LEU A 311 8.90 -7.50 6.13
CA LEU A 311 8.85 -8.01 4.75
C LEU A 311 7.45 -7.85 4.12
N ALA A 312 6.38 -8.00 4.93
CA ALA A 312 5.02 -7.75 4.46
C ALA A 312 4.78 -6.26 4.14
N ARG A 313 5.32 -5.34 4.95
CA ARG A 313 5.27 -3.89 4.71
C ARG A 313 6.01 -3.53 3.42
N GLU A 314 7.24 -4.02 3.22
CA GLU A 314 8.02 -3.79 1.99
C GLU A 314 7.27 -4.25 0.74
N ARG A 315 6.74 -5.48 0.77
CA ARG A 315 5.95 -6.03 -0.34
C ARG A 315 4.75 -5.14 -0.67
N ASN A 316 4.10 -4.57 0.34
CA ASN A 316 2.94 -3.70 0.17
C ASN A 316 3.33 -2.32 -0.37
N VAL A 317 4.46 -1.75 0.06
CA VAL A 317 5.04 -0.52 -0.52
C VAL A 317 5.35 -0.73 -1.99
N LEU A 318 6.10 -1.78 -2.35
CA LEU A 318 6.42 -2.07 -3.75
C LEU A 318 5.16 -2.34 -4.60
N ALA A 319 4.13 -2.97 -4.01
CA ALA A 319 2.83 -3.12 -4.66
C ALA A 319 2.12 -1.77 -4.88
N ALA A 320 2.21 -0.84 -3.93
CA ALA A 320 1.62 0.49 -4.05
C ALA A 320 2.35 1.33 -5.09
N GLN A 321 3.68 1.33 -5.11
CA GLN A 321 4.48 2.00 -6.16
C GLN A 321 4.10 1.48 -7.57
N ARG A 322 3.96 0.15 -7.73
CA ARG A 322 3.49 -0.45 -9.00
C ARG A 322 2.08 -0.03 -9.37
N THR A 323 1.20 0.13 -8.39
CA THR A 323 -0.19 0.54 -8.59
C THR A 323 -0.25 2.01 -9.02
N ILE A 324 0.50 2.90 -8.37
CA ILE A 324 0.63 4.32 -8.77
C ILE A 324 1.17 4.44 -10.20
N ALA A 325 2.23 3.68 -10.54
CA ALA A 325 2.74 3.65 -11.91
C ALA A 325 1.67 3.15 -12.92
N ALA A 326 0.78 2.24 -12.51
CA ALA A 326 -0.36 1.81 -13.32
C ALA A 326 -1.43 2.91 -13.49
N CYS A 327 -1.65 3.74 -12.46
CA CYS A 327 -2.51 4.93 -12.53
C CYS A 327 -1.98 5.89 -13.60
N TYR A 328 -0.69 6.26 -13.52
CA TYR A 328 -0.06 7.13 -14.51
C TYR A 328 -0.14 6.54 -15.92
N ARG A 329 0.14 5.25 -16.12
CA ARG A 329 -0.04 4.58 -17.42
C ARG A 329 -1.48 4.70 -17.96
N THR A 330 -2.48 4.66 -17.09
CA THR A 330 -3.90 4.80 -17.49
C THR A 330 -4.25 6.25 -17.81
N ILE A 331 -3.70 7.21 -17.07
CA ILE A 331 -3.79 8.65 -17.35
C ILE A 331 -3.17 8.97 -18.73
N TYR A 332 -1.98 8.43 -19.04
CA TYR A 332 -1.37 8.60 -20.37
C TYR A 332 -2.18 7.90 -21.48
N ALA A 333 -2.79 6.75 -21.19
CA ALA A 333 -3.70 6.10 -22.14
C ALA A 333 -4.92 7.00 -22.46
N ARG A 334 -5.46 7.69 -21.44
CA ARG A 334 -6.52 8.71 -21.61
C ARG A 334 -6.06 9.84 -22.52
N ALA A 335 -4.88 10.42 -22.28
CA ALA A 335 -4.33 11.47 -23.15
C ALA A 335 -4.16 10.99 -24.59
N ARG A 336 -3.65 9.76 -24.79
CA ARG A 336 -3.51 9.15 -26.12
C ARG A 336 -4.87 9.04 -26.84
N THR A 337 -5.94 8.72 -26.12
CA THR A 337 -7.29 8.72 -26.72
C THR A 337 -7.71 10.14 -27.12
N GLY A 338 -7.56 11.14 -26.25
CA GLY A 338 -7.90 12.53 -26.56
C GLY A 338 -7.13 13.09 -27.76
N LEU A 339 -5.82 12.85 -27.84
CA LEU A 339 -5.00 13.24 -28.98
C LEU A 339 -5.41 12.53 -30.28
N ALA A 340 -5.84 11.26 -30.20
CA ALA A 340 -6.36 10.56 -31.37
C ALA A 340 -7.66 11.20 -31.87
N PHE A 341 -8.57 11.61 -30.97
CA PHE A 341 -9.79 12.34 -31.30
C PHE A 341 -9.50 13.69 -31.96
N ILE A 342 -8.58 14.47 -31.39
CA ILE A 342 -8.16 15.77 -31.97
C ILE A 342 -7.59 15.58 -33.37
N ARG A 343 -6.67 14.63 -33.55
CA ARG A 343 -6.07 14.32 -34.86
C ARG A 343 -7.13 13.95 -35.89
N THR A 344 -8.09 13.11 -35.52
CA THR A 344 -9.18 12.75 -36.43
C THR A 344 -10.10 13.91 -36.74
N GLY A 345 -10.42 14.73 -35.74
CA GLY A 345 -11.31 15.87 -35.91
C GLY A 345 -10.71 16.90 -36.86
N ILE A 346 -9.41 17.21 -36.73
CA ILE A 346 -8.68 18.08 -37.64
C ILE A 346 -8.69 17.53 -39.07
N ALA A 347 -8.44 16.22 -39.24
CA ALA A 347 -8.45 15.60 -40.56
C ALA A 347 -9.84 15.65 -41.22
N SER A 348 -10.91 15.28 -40.50
CA SER A 348 -12.27 15.36 -41.05
C SER A 348 -12.71 16.79 -41.33
N LEU A 349 -12.39 17.75 -40.45
CA LEU A 349 -12.72 19.16 -40.63
C LEU A 349 -12.02 19.74 -41.85
N GLY A 350 -10.72 19.43 -42.03
CA GLY A 350 -9.95 19.85 -43.20
C GLY A 350 -10.49 19.28 -44.50
N VAL A 351 -10.82 17.98 -44.54
CA VAL A 351 -11.43 17.35 -45.72
C VAL A 351 -12.79 17.98 -46.04
N GLY A 352 -13.63 18.24 -45.04
CA GLY A 352 -14.93 18.88 -45.25
C GLY A 352 -14.81 20.29 -45.84
N ILE A 353 -13.93 21.13 -45.28
CA ILE A 353 -13.67 22.47 -45.81
C ILE A 353 -13.12 22.38 -47.25
N GLY A 354 -12.18 21.46 -47.50
CA GLY A 354 -11.60 21.23 -48.82
C GLY A 354 -12.66 20.86 -49.86
N LEU A 355 -13.57 19.93 -49.55
CA LEU A 355 -14.65 19.52 -50.44
C LEU A 355 -15.61 20.66 -50.77
N VAL A 356 -16.01 21.46 -49.77
CA VAL A 356 -16.85 22.66 -50.00
C VAL A 356 -16.16 23.67 -50.89
N SER A 357 -14.86 23.92 -50.65
CA SER A 357 -14.10 24.89 -51.43
C SER A 357 -13.86 24.45 -52.87
N TYR A 358 -13.67 23.15 -53.11
CA TYR A 358 -13.34 22.61 -54.43
C TYR A 358 -14.59 22.40 -55.31
N PHE A 359 -15.67 21.87 -54.75
CA PHE A 359 -16.88 21.52 -55.50
C PHE A 359 -18.01 22.56 -55.41
N GLY A 360 -17.87 23.59 -54.56
CA GLY A 360 -18.89 24.62 -54.36
C GLY A 360 -20.12 24.15 -53.58
N LEU A 361 -21.05 25.09 -53.34
CA LEU A 361 -22.30 24.84 -52.62
C LEU A 361 -23.33 24.19 -53.56
N SER A 362 -23.64 22.92 -53.31
CA SER A 362 -24.65 22.14 -54.02
C SER A 362 -25.56 21.42 -53.00
N PHE A 363 -26.65 20.77 -53.45
CA PHE A 363 -27.53 19.98 -52.57
C PHE A 363 -26.79 18.91 -51.75
N TYR A 364 -25.68 18.39 -52.27
CA TYR A 364 -24.83 17.43 -51.59
C TYR A 364 -23.99 18.03 -50.45
N SER A 365 -23.98 19.36 -50.28
CA SER A 365 -23.21 20.10 -49.27
C SER A 365 -23.60 19.72 -47.83
N ILE A 366 -24.79 19.14 -47.64
CA ILE A 366 -25.26 18.62 -46.35
C ILE A 366 -24.24 17.64 -45.76
N PHE A 367 -23.65 16.76 -46.58
CA PHE A 367 -22.66 15.79 -46.10
C PHE A 367 -21.34 16.45 -45.71
N ASP A 368 -20.93 17.49 -46.42
CA ASP A 368 -19.72 18.25 -46.10
C ASP A 368 -19.89 19.03 -44.79
N VAL A 369 -21.08 19.61 -44.57
CA VAL A 369 -21.43 20.26 -43.30
C VAL A 369 -21.42 19.26 -42.14
N ILE A 370 -21.98 18.05 -42.32
CA ILE A 370 -21.94 16.98 -41.31
C ILE A 370 -20.49 16.59 -41.00
N LEU A 371 -19.63 16.50 -42.03
CA LEU A 371 -18.22 16.17 -41.87
C LEU A 371 -17.46 17.24 -41.07
N ILE A 372 -17.70 18.52 -41.36
CA ILE A 372 -17.13 19.66 -40.62
C ILE A 372 -17.61 19.67 -39.17
N LEU A 373 -18.93 19.55 -38.94
CA LEU A 373 -19.51 19.53 -37.60
C LEU A 373 -19.02 18.34 -36.77
N SER A 374 -18.96 17.15 -37.38
CA SER A 374 -18.39 15.96 -36.74
C SER A 374 -16.93 16.20 -36.37
N GLY A 375 -16.13 16.79 -37.26
CA GLY A 375 -14.74 17.12 -37.00
C GLY A 375 -14.56 18.07 -35.81
N LEU A 376 -15.38 19.13 -35.75
CA LEU A 376 -15.38 20.08 -34.64
C LEU A 376 -15.75 19.41 -33.31
N LEU A 377 -16.81 18.58 -33.30
CA LEU A 377 -17.22 17.83 -32.11
C LEU A 377 -16.12 16.88 -31.62
N MET A 378 -15.39 16.24 -32.53
CA MET A 378 -14.27 15.35 -32.18
C MET A 378 -13.08 16.12 -31.58
N ILE A 379 -12.81 17.34 -32.05
CA ILE A 379 -11.78 18.21 -31.45
C ILE A 379 -12.18 18.57 -30.02
N ILE A 380 -13.42 19.05 -29.82
CA ILE A 380 -13.93 19.43 -28.49
C ILE A 380 -13.88 18.23 -27.55
N ASP A 381 -14.36 17.06 -27.97
CA ASP A 381 -14.31 15.88 -27.13
C ASP A 381 -12.87 15.46 -26.82
N GLY A 382 -11.99 15.46 -27.82
CA GLY A 382 -10.58 15.13 -27.62
C GLY A 382 -9.88 16.04 -26.61
N LEU A 383 -10.23 17.34 -26.59
CA LEU A 383 -9.77 18.28 -25.56
C LEU A 383 -10.30 17.93 -24.17
N LEU A 384 -11.58 17.57 -24.04
CA LEU A 384 -12.17 17.11 -22.77
C LEU A 384 -11.49 15.84 -22.22
N TRP A 385 -11.04 14.93 -23.10
CA TRP A 385 -10.25 13.76 -22.71
C TRP A 385 -8.83 14.13 -22.26
N TYR A 386 -8.21 15.13 -22.89
CA TYR A 386 -6.81 15.51 -22.70
C TYR A 386 -6.58 16.44 -21.50
N MET A 387 -7.43 17.45 -21.30
CA MET A 387 -7.22 18.52 -20.31
C MET A 387 -6.95 18.04 -18.88
N PRO A 388 -7.67 17.03 -18.33
CA PRO A 388 -7.40 16.53 -16.98
C PRO A 388 -6.00 15.92 -16.82
N VAL A 389 -5.45 15.34 -17.89
CA VAL A 389 -4.13 14.69 -17.86
C VAL A 389 -3.00 15.71 -17.72
N ARG A 390 -3.16 16.90 -18.32
CA ARG A 390 -2.16 17.96 -18.25
C ARG A 390 -1.96 18.48 -16.82
N LYS A 391 -3.02 18.50 -16.01
CA LYS A 391 -2.96 18.89 -14.59
C LYS A 391 -2.08 17.91 -13.80
N GLU A 392 -2.27 16.61 -14.01
CA GLU A 392 -1.50 15.55 -13.34
C GLU A 392 -0.02 15.50 -13.78
N GLN A 393 0.28 15.78 -15.05
CA GLN A 393 1.66 15.81 -15.56
C GLN A 393 2.51 16.94 -14.98
N ALA A 394 1.89 18.05 -14.61
CA ALA A 394 2.59 19.19 -14.03
C ALA A 394 3.17 18.89 -12.63
N GLU A 395 2.67 17.86 -11.96
CA GLU A 395 3.00 17.54 -10.57
C GLU A 395 3.81 16.25 -10.38
N LEU A 396 3.97 15.45 -11.43
CA LEU A 396 4.98 14.41 -11.42
C LEU A 396 6.33 15.09 -11.16
N PRO A 397 7.10 14.68 -10.13
CA PRO A 397 8.48 15.13 -10.04
C PRO A 397 9.11 14.75 -11.38
N ARG A 398 9.73 15.72 -12.06
CA ARG A 398 10.51 15.46 -13.27
C ARG A 398 11.53 14.40 -12.89
N THR A 399 11.15 13.15 -13.16
CA THR A 399 11.93 11.94 -13.05
C THR A 399 12.43 11.57 -11.64
N ARG A 400 12.19 10.30 -11.28
CA ARG A 400 12.92 9.55 -10.26
C ARG A 400 14.46 9.60 -10.44
N SER A 401 15.00 10.17 -11.52
CA SER A 401 16.44 10.41 -11.70
C SER A 401 16.99 11.59 -10.92
N ALA A 402 16.17 12.49 -10.36
CA ALA A 402 16.71 13.49 -9.42
C ALA A 402 17.14 12.84 -8.09
N VAL A 403 16.45 11.78 -7.66
CA VAL A 403 16.72 11.06 -6.40
C VAL A 403 17.78 9.97 -6.56
N LEU A 404 18.04 9.51 -7.80
CA LEU A 404 19.13 8.58 -8.11
C LEU A 404 20.43 9.30 -8.53
N GLY A 405 20.41 10.63 -8.61
CA GLY A 405 21.52 11.47 -9.06
C GLY A 405 22.06 12.42 -8.00
N SER A 406 21.60 12.30 -6.74
CA SER A 406 22.08 13.05 -5.59
C SER A 406 22.76 12.15 -4.58
#